data_AF-A0A5S3XV73-F1
#
_entry.id   AF-A0A5S3XV73-F1
#
_cell.length_a   1.000
_cell.length_b   1.000
_cell.length_c   1.000
_cell.angle_alpha   90.00
_cell.angle_beta   90.00
_cell.angle_gamma   90.00
#
_symmetry.space_group_name_H-M   'P 1'
#
loop_
_entity.id
_entity.type
_entity.pdbx_description
1 polymer ?
#
loop_
_entity_poly.entity_id
_entity_poly.type
_entity_poly.pdbx_seq_one_letter_code
_entity_poly.pdbx_strand_id
1 'polypeptide(L)' 'MKASELKDKSVEELNAELLELLREQFNLRMQTSTGQLAQTHELRKVRRSIARVKTVINQKAGA' A
#
# COMPACT_ATOMS: atom_id res chain seq x y z
N MET A 1 -5.49 7.06 -1.19
CA MET A 1 -4.15 7.56 -0.81
C MET A 1 -3.67 8.63 -1.76
N LYS A 2 -3.90 9.89 -1.37
CA LYS A 2 -3.14 11.02 -1.91
C LYS A 2 -1.79 11.08 -1.18
N ALA A 3 -0.74 11.51 -1.86
CA ALA A 3 0.60 11.56 -1.28
C ALA A 3 0.72 12.57 -0.14
N SER A 4 -0.17 13.57 -0.09
CA SER A 4 -0.26 14.56 0.97
C SER A 4 -0.60 13.92 2.32
N GLU A 5 -1.62 13.07 2.38
CA GLU A 5 -2.06 12.39 3.61
C GLU A 5 -1.00 11.45 4.21
N LEU A 6 -0.05 10.98 3.40
CA LEU A 6 1.03 10.10 3.84
C LEU A 6 2.22 10.88 4.41
N LYS A 7 2.39 12.16 4.06
CA LYS A 7 3.51 12.98 4.56
C LYS A 7 3.33 13.40 6.01
N ASP A 8 2.08 13.58 6.44
CA ASP A 8 1.72 14.02 7.79
C ASP A 8 1.86 12.90 8.83
N LYS A 9 1.85 11.63 8.41
CA LYS A 9 1.97 10.44 9.28
C LYS A 9 3.39 10.20 9.77
N SER A 10 3.56 9.65 10.97
CA SER A 10 4.87 9.28 11.51
C SER A 10 5.51 8.09 10.74
N VAL A 11 6.81 7.86 10.90
CA VAL A 11 7.49 6.70 10.27
C VAL A 11 6.92 5.37 10.79
N GLU A 12 6.54 5.31 12.07
CA GLU A 12 5.93 4.14 12.70
C GLU A 12 4.53 3.87 12.13
N GLU A 13 3.72 4.91 11.97
CA GLU A 13 2.39 4.83 11.35
C GLU A 13 2.49 4.39 9.89
N LEU A 14 3.48 4.90 9.14
CA LEU A 14 3.72 4.48 7.75
C LEU A 14 4.10 3.00 7.67
N ASN A 15 4.85 2.48 8.63
CA ASN A 15 5.19 1.05 8.70
C ASN A 15 3.98 0.18 9.05
N ALA A 16 3.12 0.64 9.98
CA ALA A 16 1.87 -0.04 10.29
C ALA A 16 0.94 -0.10 9.06
N GLU A 17 0.81 1.00 8.35
CA GLU A 17 -0.02 1.07 7.14
C GLU A 17 0.55 0.25 5.99
N LEU A 18 1.88 0.16 5.88
CA LEU A 18 2.54 -0.74 4.93
C LEU A 18 2.16 -2.20 5.19
N LEU A 19 2.12 -2.63 6.46
CA LEU A 19 1.71 -3.99 6.83
C LEU A 19 0.25 -4.26 6.49
N GLU A 20 -0.65 -3.31 6.72
CA GLU A 20 -2.05 -3.43 6.34
C GLU A 20 -2.23 -3.55 4.82
N LEU A 21 -1.56 -2.69 4.04
CA LEU A 21 -1.60 -2.74 2.57
C LEU A 21 -1.02 -4.05 2.02
N LEU A 22 -0.01 -4.65 2.68
CA LEU A 22 0.54 -5.94 2.30
C LEU A 22 -0.44 -7.09 2.58
N ARG A 23 -1.18 -7.05 3.69
CA ARG A 23 -2.27 -8.01 3.96
C ARG A 23 -3.39 -7.89 2.93
N GLU A 24 -3.80 -6.67 2.60
CA GLU A 24 -4.79 -6.41 1.57
C GLU A 24 -4.33 -6.93 0.19
N GLN A 25 -3.06 -6.69 -0.16
CA GLN A 25 -2.47 -7.24 -1.39
C GLN A 25 -2.50 -8.77 -1.41
N PHE A 26 -2.18 -9.42 -0.29
CA PHE A 26 -2.22 -10.87 -0.19
C PHE A 26 -3.64 -11.42 -0.40
N ASN A 27 -4.63 -10.82 0.24
CA ASN A 27 -6.04 -11.18 0.07
C ASN A 27 -6.50 -11.02 -1.38
N LEU A 28 -6.15 -9.90 -2.03
CA LEU A 28 -6.47 -9.67 -3.44
C LEU A 28 -5.78 -10.68 -4.36
N ARG A 29 -4.53 -11.07 -4.09
CA ARG A 29 -3.84 -12.13 -4.87
C ARG A 29 -4.52 -13.49 -4.68
N MET A 30 -4.95 -13.82 -3.47
CA MET A 30 -5.71 -15.04 -3.22
C MET A 30 -7.04 -15.05 -3.96
N GLN A 31 -7.81 -13.96 -3.89
CA GLN A 31 -9.05 -13.79 -4.64
C GLN A 31 -8.85 -13.90 -6.16
N THR A 32 -7.75 -13.34 -6.67
CA THR A 32 -7.36 -13.48 -8.08
C THR A 32 -7.08 -14.93 -8.45
N SER A 33 -6.35 -15.66 -7.60
CA SER A 33 -6.04 -17.07 -7.82
C SER A 33 -7.28 -17.95 -7.83
N THR A 34 -8.29 -17.61 -7.05
CA THR A 34 -9.60 -18.31 -7.04
C THR A 34 -10.53 -17.90 -8.18
N GLY A 35 -10.15 -16.91 -9.01
CA GLY A 35 -10.98 -16.42 -10.11
C GLY A 35 -12.20 -15.60 -9.70
N GLN A 36 -12.34 -15.27 -8.42
CA GLN A 36 -13.50 -14.54 -7.85
C GLN A 36 -13.28 -13.03 -7.73
N LEU A 37 -12.18 -12.51 -8.27
CA LEU A 37 -11.85 -11.09 -8.14
C LEU A 37 -12.76 -10.23 -9.03
N ALA A 38 -13.72 -9.54 -8.41
CA ALA A 38 -14.65 -8.65 -9.11
C ALA A 38 -13.99 -7.37 -9.64
N GLN A 39 -12.96 -6.86 -8.95
CA GLN A 39 -12.35 -5.56 -9.23
C GLN A 39 -10.84 -5.65 -9.45
N THR A 40 -10.43 -5.94 -10.69
CA THR A 40 -9.01 -6.08 -11.09
C THR A 40 -8.19 -4.79 -10.91
N HIS A 41 -8.85 -3.63 -10.92
CA HIS A 41 -8.21 -2.34 -10.75
C HIS A 41 -7.67 -2.10 -9.33
N GLU A 42 -8.20 -2.81 -8.32
CA GLU A 42 -7.77 -2.70 -6.93
C GLU A 42 -6.34 -3.22 -6.71
N LEU A 43 -5.95 -4.29 -7.39
CA LEU A 43 -4.56 -4.78 -7.38
C LEU A 43 -3.56 -3.68 -7.78
N ARG A 44 -3.88 -2.90 -8.82
CA ARG A 44 -3.03 -1.80 -9.29
C ARG A 44 -3.03 -0.65 -8.28
N LYS A 45 -4.17 -0.37 -7.65
CA LYS A 45 -4.33 0.69 -6.64
C LYS A 45 -3.52 0.37 -5.38
N VAL A 46 -3.60 -0.86 -4.87
CA VAL A 46 -2.84 -1.32 -3.69
C VAL A 46 -1.34 -1.32 -3.98
N ARG A 47 -0.90 -1.85 -5.14
CA ARG A 47 0.53 -1.78 -5.55
C ARG A 47 1.07 -0.35 -5.58
N ARG A 48 0.30 0.59 -6.14
CA ARG A 48 0.70 2.01 -6.18
C ARG A 48 0.72 2.65 -4.80
N SER A 49 -0.18 2.24 -3.90
CA SER A 49 -0.25 2.75 -2.53
C SER A 49 0.98 2.28 -1.73
N ILE A 50 1.34 1.01 -1.82
CA ILE A 50 2.57 0.45 -1.24
C ILE A 50 3.82 1.22 -1.73
N ALA A 51 3.90 1.46 -3.04
CA ALA A 51 5.02 2.21 -3.61
C ALA A 51 5.14 3.63 -3.03
N ARG A 52 4.01 4.35 -2.91
CA ARG A 52 3.98 5.69 -2.31
C ARG A 52 4.40 5.70 -0.85
N VAL A 53 3.92 4.75 -0.04
CA VAL A 53 4.32 4.62 1.36
C VAL A 53 5.83 4.40 1.48
N LYS A 54 6.40 3.47 0.70
CA LYS A 54 7.85 3.25 0.65
C LYS A 54 8.63 4.49 0.23
N THR A 55 8.12 5.24 -0.76
CA THR A 55 8.76 6.50 -1.17
C THR A 55 8.77 7.53 -0.05
N VAL A 56 7.66 7.70 0.68
CA VAL A 56 7.60 8.66 1.81
C VAL A 56 8.52 8.22 2.95
N ILE A 57 8.59 6.93 3.26
CA ILE A 57 9.54 6.40 4.24
C ILE A 57 10.98 6.76 3.85
N ASN A 58 11.37 6.53 2.58
CA ASN A 58 12.69 6.91 2.08
C ASN A 58 12.94 8.43 2.14
N GLN A 59 11.95 9.24 1.78
CA GLN A 59 12.03 10.70 1.89
C GLN A 59 12.25 11.17 3.34
N LYS A 60 11.62 10.49 4.32
CA LYS A 60 11.82 10.79 5.75
C LYS A 60 13.16 10.27 6.28
N ALA A 61 13.69 9.21 5.69
CA ALA A 61 15.01 8.65 6.04
C ALA A 61 16.19 9.49 5.52
N GLY A 62 15.95 10.49 4.67
CA GLY A 62 16.97 11.41 4.17
C GLY A 62 17.86 10.84 3.05
N ALA A 63 17.35 9.85 2.31
CA ALA A 63 18.02 9.27 1.13
C ALA A 63 17.66 10.00 -0.17
#